data_AF-A0A919IWU3-F1
#
_entry.id   AF-A0A919IWU3-F1
#
_cell.length_a   1.000
_cell.length_b   1.000
_cell.length_c   1.000
_cell.angle_alpha   90.00
_cell.angle_beta   90.00
_cell.angle_gamma   90.00
#
_symmetry.space_group_name_H-M   'P 1'
#
loop_
_entity.id
_entity.type
_entity.pdbx_description
1 polymer ?
#
loop_
_entity_poly.entity_id
_entity_poly.type
_entity_poly.pdbx_seq_one_letter_code
_entity_poly.pdbx_strand_id
1 'polypeptide(L)'
;MRRVRRLSRAGRRPLLAAGNSNGEIDMLAFTQHPGKPYLRLLVEHDDGMREFDYVAGSAQALKEPETQGWTVVGMRDDWLTVF
;
A
#
# COMPACT_ATOMS: atom_id res chain seq x y z
N MET A 1 1.65 17.23 -3.81
CA MET A 1 0.41 18.05 -3.97
C MET A 1 -0.48 17.69 -5.17
N ARG A 2 0.03 17.35 -6.37
CA ARG A 2 -0.83 17.07 -7.56
C ARG A 2 -1.59 15.72 -7.53
N ARG A 3 -1.11 14.73 -6.76
CA ARG A 3 -1.64 13.34 -6.73
C ARG A 3 -2.87 13.15 -5.83
N VAL A 4 -2.89 13.73 -4.63
CA VAL A 4 -4.05 13.68 -3.70
C VAL A 4 -5.34 14.23 -4.34
N ARG A 5 -5.20 15.21 -5.26
CA ARG A 5 -6.31 15.81 -6.01
C ARG A 5 -7.04 14.83 -6.94
N ARG A 6 -6.43 13.68 -7.27
CA ARG A 6 -7.07 12.61 -8.06
C ARG A 6 -7.97 11.74 -7.18
N LEU A 7 -7.54 11.45 -5.95
CA LEU A 7 -8.29 10.66 -4.96
C LEU A 7 -9.49 11.42 -4.39
N SER A 8 -9.39 12.74 -4.29
CA SER A 8 -10.48 13.60 -3.83
C SER A 8 -11.66 13.70 -4.80
N ARG A 9 -11.53 13.21 -6.06
CA ARG A 9 -12.63 13.20 -7.03
C ARG A 9 -13.78 12.27 -6.65
N ALA A 10 -13.55 11.29 -5.78
CA ALA A 10 -14.60 10.46 -5.18
C ALA A 10 -15.41 11.20 -4.10
N GLY A 11 -15.04 12.45 -3.75
CA GLY A 11 -15.76 13.30 -2.79
C GLY A 11 -15.62 12.89 -1.32
N ARG A 12 -14.94 11.78 -1.03
CA ARG A 12 -14.73 11.25 0.32
C ARG A 12 -13.33 10.68 0.49
N ARG A 13 -12.81 10.74 1.73
CA ARG A 13 -11.60 10.04 2.12
C ARG A 13 -11.91 8.53 2.20
N PRO A 14 -11.13 7.65 1.56
CA PRO A 14 -11.35 6.21 1.65
C PRO A 14 -11.10 5.70 3.07
N LEU A 15 -11.75 4.58 3.42
CA LEU A 15 -11.46 3.81 4.64
C LEU A 15 -10.44 2.71 4.39
N LEU A 16 -10.23 2.31 3.13
CA LEU A 16 -9.27 1.29 2.73
C LEU A 16 -8.55 1.74 1.47
N ALA A 17 -7.24 1.56 1.47
CA ALA A 17 -6.42 1.63 0.28
C ALA A 17 -5.37 0.51 0.32
N ALA A 18 -5.09 -0.05 -0.85
CA ALA A 18 -4.04 -1.02 -1.06
C ALA A 18 -3.12 -0.53 -2.18
N GLY A 19 -1.82 -0.72 -2.02
CA GLY A 19 -0.80 -0.42 -3.03
C GLY A 19 0.33 -1.42 -2.97
N ASN A 20 1.23 -1.35 -3.93
CA ASN A 20 2.39 -2.25 -4.03
C ASN A 20 3.65 -1.53 -4.53
N SER A 21 3.62 -0.19 -4.63
CA SER A 21 4.74 0.60 -5.13
C SER A 21 4.89 1.94 -4.39
N ASN A 22 6.02 2.61 -4.65
CA ASN A 22 6.30 3.96 -4.18
C ASN A 22 5.28 4.99 -4.72
N GLY A 23 4.61 4.68 -5.84
CA GLY A 23 3.59 5.54 -6.45
C GLY A 23 2.34 5.72 -5.58
N GLU A 24 2.05 4.76 -4.70
CA GLU A 24 0.85 4.74 -3.86
C GLU A 24 1.06 5.33 -2.47
N ILE A 25 2.28 5.80 -2.12
CA ILE A 25 2.57 6.38 -0.80
C ILE A 25 1.56 7.49 -0.45
N ASP A 26 1.37 8.45 -1.37
CA ASP A 26 0.42 9.56 -1.20
C ASP A 26 -1.03 9.07 -0.98
N MET A 27 -1.42 7.95 -1.60
CA MET A 27 -2.76 7.38 -1.49
C MET A 27 -2.97 6.66 -0.16
N LEU A 28 -2.00 5.84 0.24
CA LEU A 28 -2.01 5.13 1.51
C LEU A 28 -1.99 6.13 2.66
N ALA A 29 -1.13 7.14 2.62
CA ALA A 29 -1.11 8.26 3.57
C ALA A 29 -2.48 8.95 3.69
N PHE A 30 -3.10 9.30 2.56
CA PHE A 30 -4.39 9.97 2.52
C PHE A 30 -5.53 9.17 3.17
N THR A 31 -5.43 7.84 3.22
CA THR A 31 -6.45 6.94 3.76
C THR A 31 -6.53 6.98 5.29
N GLN A 32 -5.50 7.51 5.98
CA GLN A 32 -5.55 7.69 7.42
C GLN A 32 -6.78 8.48 7.84
N HIS A 33 -7.61 7.91 8.71
CA HIS A 33 -8.88 8.52 9.10
C HIS A 33 -8.99 8.63 10.63
N PRO A 34 -8.74 9.82 11.21
CA PRO A 34 -8.93 10.03 12.64
C PRO A 34 -10.38 9.70 13.05
N GLY A 35 -10.53 8.99 14.17
CA GLY A 35 -11.84 8.67 14.77
C GLY A 35 -12.67 7.61 14.05
N LYS A 36 -12.11 6.90 13.06
CA LYS A 36 -12.77 5.76 12.39
C LYS A 36 -11.76 4.63 12.13
N PRO A 37 -12.19 3.37 12.08
CA PRO A 37 -11.36 2.30 11.56
C PRO A 37 -10.98 2.58 10.09
N TYR A 38 -9.71 2.37 9.75
CA TYR A 38 -9.20 2.44 8.38
C TYR A 38 -8.09 1.40 8.18
N LEU A 39 -7.82 1.05 6.92
CA LEU A 39 -6.75 0.12 6.54
C LEU A 39 -5.88 0.73 5.45
N ARG A 40 -4.57 0.66 5.65
CA ARG A 40 -3.53 0.98 4.66
C ARG A 40 -2.75 -0.29 4.44
N LEU A 41 -2.92 -0.90 3.27
CA LEU A 41 -2.30 -2.17 2.92
C LEU A 41 -1.20 -1.94 1.88
N LEU A 42 0.00 -2.46 2.15
CA LEU A 42 1.09 -2.51 1.18
C LEU A 42 1.41 -3.97 0.88
N VAL A 43 1.35 -4.36 -0.39
CA VAL A 43 1.76 -5.69 -0.83
C VAL A 43 3.22 -5.65 -1.24
N GLU A 44 4.01 -6.54 -0.65
CA GLU A 44 5.40 -6.78 -1.01
C GLU A 44 5.47 -8.02 -1.92
N HIS A 45 5.84 -7.79 -3.18
CA HIS A 45 6.05 -8.86 -4.16
C HIS A 45 7.44 -9.50 -3.95
N ASP A 46 7.57 -10.28 -2.89
CA ASP A 46 8.81 -10.95 -2.46
C ASP A 46 8.89 -12.43 -2.88
N ASP A 47 7.97 -12.86 -3.76
CA ASP A 47 7.88 -14.24 -4.22
C ASP A 47 8.26 -14.41 -5.69
N GLY A 48 9.57 -14.51 -5.94
CA GLY A 48 10.10 -14.81 -7.28
C GLY A 48 9.88 -16.25 -7.77
N MET A 49 9.29 -17.13 -6.97
CA MET A 49 9.03 -18.53 -7.33
C MET A 49 7.63 -18.72 -7.92
N ARG A 50 6.64 -18.06 -7.33
CA ARG A 50 5.24 -18.13 -7.73
C ARG A 50 4.80 -16.91 -8.55
N GLU A 51 5.47 -15.78 -8.38
CA GLU A 51 5.31 -14.57 -9.19
C GLU A 51 6.69 -14.00 -9.57
N PHE A 52 6.72 -12.76 -10.05
CA PHE A 52 7.96 -12.04 -10.30
C PHE A 52 8.37 -11.25 -9.04
N ASP A 53 9.66 -11.28 -8.72
CA ASP A 53 10.24 -10.44 -7.67
C ASP A 53 10.57 -9.05 -8.21
N TYR A 54 9.80 -8.04 -7.79
CA TYR A 54 10.07 -6.63 -8.08
C TYR A 54 9.89 -5.71 -6.87
N VAL A 55 10.51 -6.09 -5.75
CA VAL A 55 10.59 -5.28 -4.52
C VAL A 55 11.15 -3.86 -4.76
N ALA A 56 11.93 -3.65 -5.83
CA ALA A 56 12.47 -2.33 -6.19
C ALA A 56 11.38 -1.25 -6.37
N GLY A 57 10.18 -1.65 -6.80
CA GLY A 57 9.04 -0.74 -6.98
C GLY A 57 8.49 -0.16 -5.69
N SER A 58 8.64 -0.85 -4.55
CA SER A 58 8.13 -0.47 -3.23
C SER A 58 9.22 -0.17 -2.19
N ALA A 59 10.49 -0.21 -2.58
CA ALA A 59 11.62 -0.06 -1.65
C ALA A 59 11.62 1.25 -0.84
N GLN A 60 11.09 2.35 -1.40
CA GLN A 60 10.90 3.59 -0.64
C GLN A 60 9.69 3.46 0.27
N ALA A 61 8.56 2.97 -0.25
CA ALA A 61 7.35 2.75 0.53
C ALA A 61 7.68 1.95 1.78
N LEU A 62 8.32 0.78 1.67
CA LEU A 62 8.71 -0.07 2.79
C LEU A 62 9.57 0.62 3.87
N LYS A 63 10.37 1.62 3.48
CA LYS A 63 11.27 2.37 4.38
C LYS A 63 10.68 3.68 4.89
N GLU A 64 9.55 4.11 4.36
CA GLU A 64 8.94 5.39 4.68
C GLU A 64 8.51 5.38 6.16
N PRO A 65 8.83 6.40 6.98
CA PRO A 65 8.37 6.45 8.37
C PRO A 65 6.85 6.27 8.53
N GLU A 66 6.08 6.64 7.51
CA GLU A 66 4.63 6.46 7.49
C GLU A 66 4.16 4.98 7.46
N THR A 67 5.01 4.02 7.06
CA THR A 67 4.66 2.59 7.07
C THR A 67 4.57 1.99 8.46
N GLN A 68 5.05 2.69 9.50
CA GLN A 68 4.94 2.23 10.88
C GLN A 68 3.49 1.96 11.34
N GLY A 69 2.48 2.38 10.57
CA GLY A 69 1.08 2.01 10.79
C GLY A 69 0.38 1.48 9.54
N TRP A 70 1.11 0.93 8.57
CA TRP A 70 0.54 0.23 7.41
C TRP A 70 0.63 -1.27 7.67
N THR A 71 -0.36 -2.01 7.20
CA THR A 71 -0.27 -3.47 7.12
C THR A 71 0.56 -3.81 5.90
N VAL A 72 1.69 -4.47 6.10
CA VAL A 72 2.52 -5.00 5.01
C VAL A 72 2.22 -6.49 4.88
N VAL A 73 1.98 -6.95 3.66
CA VAL A 73 1.71 -8.36 3.34
C VAL A 73 2.73 -8.82 2.32
N GLY A 74 3.53 -9.82 2.70
CA GLY A 74 4.52 -10.47 1.83
C GLY A 74 3.87 -11.63 1.09
N MET A 75 3.97 -11.65 -0.22
CA MET A 75 3.35 -12.70 -1.03
C MET A 75 3.90 -14.09 -0.73
N ARG A 76 5.20 -14.20 -0.44
CA ARG A 76 5.84 -15.48 -0.16
C ARG A 76 5.23 -16.18 1.05
N ASP A 77 5.09 -15.45 2.16
CA ASP A 77 4.78 -16.04 3.46
C ASP A 77 3.31 -15.90 3.85
N ASP A 78 2.61 -14.88 3.35
CA ASP A 78 1.22 -14.61 3.76
C ASP A 78 0.18 -15.17 2.79
N TRP A 79 0.55 -15.50 1.54
CA TRP A 79 -0.39 -16.00 0.55
C TRP A 79 -0.24 -17.51 0.36
N LEU A 80 -1.34 -18.24 0.60
CA LEU A 80 -1.41 -19.68 0.34
C LEU A 80 -1.36 -20.00 -1.16
N THR A 81 -1.91 -19.12 -2.00
CA THR A 81 -2.04 -19.33 -3.45
C THR A 81 -1.95 -17.98 -4.16
N VAL A 82 -1.27 -17.95 -5.31
CA VAL A 82 -1.11 -16.73 -6.14
C VAL A 82 -2.04 -16.76 -7.36
N PHE A 83 -2.19 -17.92 -8.01
CA PHE A 83 -3.03 -18.15 -9.19
C PHE A 83 -3.84 -19.44 -9.07
#